data_AF-A0AAE2ZI29-F1
#
_entry.id   AF-A0AAE2ZI29-F1
#
_cell.length_a   1.000
_cell.length_b   1.000
_cell.length_c   1.000
_cell.angle_alpha   90.00
_cell.angle_beta   90.00
_cell.angle_gamma   90.00
#
_symmetry.space_group_name_H-M   'P 1'
#
loop_
_entity.id
_entity.type
_entity.pdbx_description
1 polymer ?
#
loop_
_entity_poly.entity_id
_entity_poly.type
_entity_poly.pdbx_seq_one_letter_code
_entity_poly.pdbx_strand_id
1 'polypeptide(L)'
;MENLQQRLINYRQHLESGELKFAYEYLIKTIMQVKQYIARNPDTEFKCGNVSPGYLDYTYFPLVNSFLTARKLRFGLVLNHNTLNLELWLMGQNAAVQKEYWQCLKNSPWNLDKTEMPQYSVLAINLLVEPDFTDKDTLFMDIEKTIFPVMEEVIQYLESSK
;
A
#
# COMPACT_ATOMS: atom_id res chain seq x y z
N MET A 1 -21.35 20.83 13.65
CA MET A 1 -21.06 19.40 13.46
C MET A 1 -22.36 18.70 13.16
N GLU A 2 -22.47 18.03 12.01
CA GLU A 2 -23.59 17.10 11.76
C GLU A 2 -23.61 16.03 12.86
N ASN A 3 -24.78 15.74 13.44
CA ASN A 3 -24.90 14.65 14.42
C ASN A 3 -24.71 13.29 13.70
N LEU A 4 -24.34 12.25 14.46
CA LEU A 4 -24.08 10.91 13.92
C LEU A 4 -25.24 10.36 13.08
N GLN A 5 -26.49 10.62 13.49
CA GLN A 5 -27.66 10.14 12.78
C GLN A 5 -27.74 10.70 11.36
N GLN A 6 -27.43 11.99 11.17
CA GLN A 6 -27.43 12.60 9.85
C GLN A 6 -26.34 12.01 8.96
N ARG A 7 -25.14 11.75 9.50
CA ARG A 7 -24.07 11.07 8.76
C ARG A 7 -24.47 9.67 8.28
N LEU A 8 -25.21 8.92 9.11
CA LEU A 8 -25.71 7.59 8.75
C LEU A 8 -26.81 7.64 7.67
N ILE A 9 -27.65 8.68 7.69
CA ILE A 9 -28.63 8.93 6.62
C ILE A 9 -27.90 9.24 5.31
N ASN A 10 -26.93 10.16 5.34
CA ASN A 10 -26.14 10.52 4.16
C ASN A 10 -25.38 9.30 3.62
N TYR A 11 -24.77 8.48 4.48
CA TYR A 11 -24.11 7.24 4.07
C TYR A 11 -25.05 6.29 3.33
N ARG A 12 -26.28 6.10 3.84
CA ARG A 12 -27.28 5.26 3.17
C ARG A 12 -27.60 5.79 1.77
N GLN A 13 -27.78 7.10 1.61
CA GLN A 13 -28.05 7.71 0.32
C GLN A 13 -26.91 7.49 -0.70
N HIS A 14 -25.65 7.53 -0.25
CA HIS A 14 -24.51 7.22 -1.14
C HIS A 14 -24.53 5.76 -1.60
N LEU A 15 -25.00 4.83 -0.76
CA LEU A 15 -25.13 3.42 -1.10
C LEU A 15 -26.34 3.10 -2.00
N GLU A 16 -27.40 3.91 -1.96
CA GLU A 16 -28.65 3.64 -2.71
C GLU A 16 -28.43 3.56 -4.23
N SER A 17 -27.47 4.33 -4.77
CA SER A 17 -27.10 4.25 -6.20
C SER A 17 -26.45 2.91 -6.59
N GLY A 18 -25.87 2.17 -5.64
CA GLY A 18 -25.09 0.96 -5.89
C GLY A 18 -23.67 1.22 -6.41
N GLU A 19 -23.39 2.40 -6.97
CA GLU A 19 -22.11 2.75 -7.60
C GLU A 19 -20.93 2.68 -6.62
N LEU A 20 -21.09 3.24 -5.41
CA LEU A 20 -20.04 3.21 -4.38
C LEU A 20 -19.66 1.76 -4.02
N LYS A 21 -20.68 0.90 -3.85
CA LYS A 21 -20.47 -0.51 -3.51
C LYS A 21 -19.78 -1.25 -4.66
N PHE A 22 -20.26 -1.03 -5.90
CA PHE A 22 -19.68 -1.63 -7.09
C PHE A 22 -18.20 -1.25 -7.25
N ALA A 23 -17.88 0.05 -7.20
CA ALA A 23 -16.53 0.55 -7.35
C ALA A 23 -15.60 -0.02 -6.26
N TYR A 24 -16.03 0.00 -4.99
CA TYR A 24 -15.24 -0.54 -3.88
C TYR A 24 -14.98 -2.04 -4.01
N GLU A 25 -16.01 -2.83 -4.33
CA GLU A 25 -15.85 -4.27 -4.56
C GLU A 25 -14.94 -4.56 -5.75
N TYR A 26 -15.07 -3.78 -6.84
CA TYR A 26 -14.21 -3.90 -8.01
C TYR A 26 -12.74 -3.66 -7.65
N LEU A 27 -12.45 -2.57 -6.93
CA LEU A 27 -11.11 -2.24 -6.47
C LEU A 27 -10.53 -3.33 -5.56
N ILE A 28 -11.29 -3.84 -4.58
CA ILE A 28 -10.83 -4.95 -3.72
C ILE A 28 -10.50 -6.18 -4.55
N LYS A 29 -11.38 -6.57 -5.48
CA LYS A 29 -11.14 -7.72 -6.37
C LYS A 29 -9.87 -7.53 -7.20
N THR A 30 -9.64 -6.32 -7.72
CA THR A 30 -8.41 -5.99 -8.45
C THR A 30 -7.18 -6.15 -7.56
N ILE A 31 -7.18 -5.62 -6.33
CA ILE A 31 -6.04 -5.81 -5.40
C ILE A 31 -5.83 -7.28 -5.02
N MET A 32 -6.89 -8.07 -4.88
CA MET A 32 -6.76 -9.52 -4.69
C MET A 32 -6.13 -10.22 -5.90
N GLN A 33 -6.43 -9.76 -7.12
CA GLN A 33 -5.82 -10.28 -8.35
C GLN A 33 -4.34 -9.87 -8.44
N VAL A 34 -4.00 -8.61 -8.11
CA VAL A 34 -2.61 -8.13 -8.02
C VAL A 34 -1.80 -8.96 -7.02
N LYS A 35 -2.35 -9.22 -5.83
CA LYS A 35 -1.72 -10.12 -4.85
C LYS A 35 -1.43 -11.49 -5.46
N GLN A 36 -2.41 -12.09 -6.13
CA GLN A 36 -2.24 -13.42 -6.73
C GLN A 36 -1.17 -13.42 -7.82
N TYR A 37 -1.11 -12.35 -8.60
CA TYR A 37 -0.11 -12.17 -9.64
C TYR A 37 1.30 -12.12 -9.05
N ILE A 38 1.53 -11.26 -8.05
CA ILE A 38 2.83 -11.15 -7.37
C ILE A 38 3.19 -12.46 -6.67
N ALA A 39 2.24 -13.12 -5.99
CA ALA A 39 2.49 -14.37 -5.29
C ALA A 39 2.81 -15.57 -6.21
N ARG A 40 2.48 -15.47 -7.51
CA ARG A 40 2.79 -16.49 -8.52
C ARG A 40 4.14 -16.27 -9.19
N ASN A 41 4.73 -15.08 -9.07
CA ASN A 41 6.03 -14.80 -9.64
C ASN A 41 7.09 -15.65 -8.88
N PRO A 42 7.70 -16.65 -9.56
CA PRO A 42 8.62 -17.60 -8.93
C PRO A 42 9.98 -16.98 -8.59
N ASP A 43 10.30 -15.83 -9.19
CA ASP A 43 11.58 -15.15 -9.04
C ASP A 43 11.62 -14.24 -7.80
N THR A 44 10.53 -14.20 -7.02
CA THR A 44 10.43 -13.36 -5.82
C THR A 44 10.56 -14.20 -4.56
N GLU A 45 11.41 -13.77 -3.62
CA GLU A 45 11.48 -14.35 -2.28
C GLU A 45 10.34 -13.86 -1.36
N PHE A 46 9.40 -13.08 -1.88
CA PHE A 46 8.37 -12.41 -1.09
C PHE A 46 7.15 -13.30 -0.89
N LYS A 47 6.69 -13.36 0.36
CA LYS A 47 5.41 -13.96 0.75
C LYS A 47 4.36 -12.86 0.91
N CYS A 48 3.22 -13.04 0.25
CA CYS A 48 2.07 -12.17 0.37
C CYS A 48 1.17 -12.58 1.55
N GLY A 49 0.83 -11.65 2.44
CA GLY A 49 -0.18 -11.86 3.47
C GLY A 49 -1.61 -11.70 2.94
N ASN A 50 -2.58 -11.64 3.86
CA ASN A 50 -3.98 -11.44 3.51
C ASN A 50 -4.27 -10.00 3.07
N VAL A 51 -5.25 -9.83 2.19
CA VAL A 51 -5.75 -8.51 1.82
C VAL A 51 -6.62 -8.00 2.96
N SER A 52 -6.28 -6.81 3.47
CA SER A 52 -7.11 -6.02 4.35
C SER A 52 -7.90 -5.02 3.52
N PRO A 53 -9.25 -5.08 3.52
CA PRO A 53 -10.07 -4.18 2.71
C PRO A 53 -10.07 -2.72 3.22
N GLY A 54 -9.70 -2.51 4.49
CA GLY A 54 -9.72 -1.18 5.11
C GLY A 54 -11.13 -0.65 5.36
N TYR A 55 -11.21 0.67 5.55
CA TYR A 55 -12.42 1.40 5.91
C TYR A 55 -12.81 2.44 4.84
N LEU A 56 -12.66 2.08 3.55
CA LEU A 56 -12.72 3.00 2.39
C LEU A 56 -11.58 4.04 2.38
N ASP A 57 -10.53 3.80 3.15
CA ASP A 57 -9.32 4.62 3.21
C ASP A 57 -8.20 3.96 2.39
N TYR A 58 -7.81 2.74 2.78
CA TYR A 58 -6.73 1.98 2.18
C TYR A 58 -7.08 0.50 2.09
N THR A 59 -7.01 -0.09 0.89
CA THR A 59 -6.95 -1.55 0.73
C THR A 59 -5.50 -1.96 0.58
N TYR A 60 -5.01 -2.92 1.36
CA TYR A 60 -3.61 -3.34 1.24
C TYR A 60 -3.39 -4.82 1.54
N PHE A 61 -2.23 -5.35 1.12
CA PHE A 61 -1.71 -6.60 1.66
C PHE A 61 -0.20 -6.49 1.92
N PRO A 62 0.32 -7.17 2.95
CA PRO A 62 1.74 -7.12 3.27
C PRO A 62 2.55 -8.06 2.38
N LEU A 63 3.79 -7.65 2.10
CA LEU A 63 4.83 -8.40 1.41
C LEU A 63 6.04 -8.53 2.34
N VAL A 64 6.51 -9.76 2.57
CA VAL A 64 7.64 -10.04 3.49
C VAL A 64 8.60 -11.07 2.90
N ASN A 65 9.89 -10.86 3.11
CA ASN A 65 10.94 -11.85 2.89
C ASN A 65 11.76 -12.04 4.18
N SER A 66 12.79 -12.89 4.13
CA SER A 66 13.68 -13.15 5.27
C SER A 66 14.38 -11.88 5.78
N PHE A 67 14.87 -11.04 4.85
CA PHE A 67 15.57 -9.79 5.14
C PHE A 67 14.73 -8.82 5.97
N LEU A 68 13.49 -8.56 5.53
CA LEU A 68 12.56 -7.67 6.20
C LEU A 68 12.10 -8.27 7.53
N THR A 69 11.82 -9.57 7.57
CA THR A 69 11.37 -10.27 8.78
C THR A 69 12.41 -10.16 9.90
N ALA A 70 13.69 -10.39 9.58
CA ALA A 70 14.80 -10.26 10.53
C ALA A 70 14.92 -8.84 11.12
N ARG A 71 14.44 -7.83 10.37
CA ARG A 71 14.43 -6.42 10.74
C ARG A 71 13.11 -5.95 11.35
N LYS A 72 12.14 -6.86 11.55
CA LYS A 72 10.77 -6.55 12.00
C LYS A 72 10.06 -5.53 11.09
N LEU A 73 10.39 -5.59 9.79
CA LEU A 73 9.82 -4.76 8.75
C LEU A 73 8.93 -5.60 7.83
N ARG A 74 8.09 -4.92 7.07
CA ARG A 74 7.33 -5.48 5.95
C ARG A 74 7.04 -4.39 4.93
N PHE A 75 6.92 -4.78 3.66
CA PHE A 75 6.27 -3.92 2.68
C PHE A 75 4.75 -4.09 2.76
N GLY A 76 4.03 -3.10 2.23
CA GLY A 76 2.62 -3.22 1.89
C GLY A 76 2.37 -2.59 0.53
N LEU A 77 1.72 -3.34 -0.37
CA LEU A 77 1.12 -2.76 -1.56
C LEU A 77 -0.24 -2.22 -1.16
N VAL A 78 -0.42 -0.91 -1.32
CA VAL A 78 -1.55 -0.15 -0.80
C VAL A 78 -2.28 0.53 -1.94
N LEU A 79 -3.59 0.32 -2.05
CA LEU A 79 -4.48 1.19 -2.81
C LEU A 79 -4.97 2.29 -1.88
N ASN A 80 -4.66 3.53 -2.23
CA ASN A 80 -5.21 4.71 -1.57
C ASN A 80 -6.55 5.06 -2.22
N HIS A 81 -7.67 4.86 -1.52
CA HIS A 81 -9.00 5.09 -2.12
C HIS A 81 -9.30 6.56 -2.39
N ASN A 82 -8.63 7.49 -1.69
CA ASN A 82 -8.85 8.92 -1.89
C ASN A 82 -8.20 9.42 -3.19
N THR A 83 -7.07 8.85 -3.59
CA THR A 83 -6.31 9.27 -4.79
C THR A 83 -6.39 8.24 -5.92
N LEU A 84 -6.86 7.03 -5.62
CA LEU A 84 -6.80 5.85 -6.49
C LEU A 84 -5.38 5.44 -6.91
N ASN A 85 -4.36 5.91 -6.20
CA ASN A 85 -2.97 5.52 -6.45
C ASN A 85 -2.66 4.14 -5.87
N LEU A 86 -1.74 3.44 -6.53
CA LEU A 86 -1.06 2.29 -5.94
C LEU A 86 0.26 2.75 -5.33
N GLU A 87 0.46 2.42 -4.07
CA GLU A 87 1.58 2.86 -3.26
C GLU A 87 2.32 1.65 -2.67
N LEU A 88 3.64 1.76 -2.53
CA LEU A 88 4.46 0.86 -1.74
C LEU A 88 4.78 1.53 -0.41
N TRP A 89 4.37 0.89 0.68
CA TRP A 89 4.67 1.35 2.03
C TRP A 89 5.70 0.44 2.68
N LEU A 90 6.72 1.02 3.33
CA LEU A 90 7.55 0.30 4.28
C LEU A 90 6.97 0.48 5.69
N MET A 91 6.70 -0.61 6.40
CA MET A 91 6.05 -0.58 7.70
C MET A 91 6.85 -1.33 8.76
N GLY A 92 6.87 -0.81 9.99
CA GLY A 92 7.36 -1.54 11.16
C GLY A 92 6.33 -2.54 11.67
N GLN A 93 6.79 -3.61 12.32
CA GLN A 93 5.92 -4.59 12.98
C GLN A 93 5.03 -3.95 14.06
N ASN A 94 5.52 -2.88 14.69
CA ASN A 94 4.81 -2.08 15.67
C ASN A 94 5.28 -0.61 15.62
N ALA A 95 4.60 0.26 16.38
CA ALA A 95 4.88 1.70 16.39
C ALA A 95 6.29 2.06 16.86
N ALA A 96 6.93 1.26 17.72
CA ALA A 96 8.29 1.51 18.17
C ALA A 96 9.30 1.26 17.05
N VAL A 97 9.18 0.12 16.36
CA VAL A 97 10.01 -0.22 15.19
C VAL A 97 9.81 0.81 14.07
N GLN A 98 8.57 1.22 13.81
CA GLN A 98 8.29 2.23 12.79
C GLN A 98 8.99 3.56 13.09
N LYS A 99 8.94 4.03 14.34
CA LYS A 99 9.62 5.27 14.76
C LYS A 99 11.14 5.16 14.64
N GLU A 100 11.72 4.02 15.00
CA GLU A 100 13.16 3.76 14.87
C GLU A 100 13.60 3.90 13.41
N TYR A 101 12.97 3.16 12.49
CA TYR A 101 13.32 3.22 11.07
C TYR A 101 12.99 4.57 10.42
N TRP A 102 11.95 5.27 10.89
CA TRP A 102 11.68 6.64 10.44
C TRP A 102 12.85 7.58 10.73
N GLN A 103 13.46 7.49 11.92
CA GLN A 103 14.62 8.33 12.23
C GLN A 103 15.83 7.95 11.36
N CYS A 104 16.09 6.65 11.17
CA CYS A 104 17.18 6.18 10.31
C CYS A 104 17.01 6.61 8.85
N LEU A 105 15.78 6.59 8.35
CA LEU A 105 15.45 6.89 6.95
C LEU A 105 15.03 8.34 6.73
N LYS A 106 15.19 9.23 7.71
CA LYS A 106 14.74 10.63 7.61
C LYS A 106 15.40 11.38 6.45
N ASN A 107 16.67 11.07 6.16
CA ASN A 107 17.44 11.69 5.08
C ASN A 107 17.45 10.84 3.79
N SER A 108 16.61 9.80 3.72
CA SER A 108 16.46 9.01 2.50
C SER A 108 15.73 9.80 1.42
N PRO A 109 15.95 9.49 0.12
CA PRO A 109 15.28 10.19 -0.99
C PRO A 109 13.75 10.27 -0.84
N TRP A 110 13.13 9.27 -0.20
CA TRP A 110 11.68 9.18 -0.01
C TRP A 110 11.13 10.09 1.11
N ASN A 111 11.99 10.55 2.03
CA ASN A 111 11.59 11.33 3.21
C ASN A 111 12.18 12.73 3.27
N LEU A 112 13.03 13.14 2.31
CA LEU A 112 13.69 14.45 2.31
C LEU A 112 12.71 15.62 2.51
N ASP A 113 11.54 15.56 1.86
CA ASP A 113 10.52 16.62 1.92
C ASP A 113 9.48 16.39 3.03
N LYS A 114 9.64 15.35 3.84
CA LYS A 114 8.67 14.97 4.88
C LYS A 114 9.10 15.54 6.24
N THR A 115 8.29 16.45 6.76
CA THR A 115 8.52 17.05 8.08
C THR A 115 8.10 16.14 9.24
N GLU A 116 7.15 15.25 9.00
CA GLU A 116 6.58 14.34 9.99
C GLU A 116 6.46 12.91 9.44
N MET A 117 6.52 11.94 10.36
CA MET A 117 6.35 10.53 10.02
C MET A 117 4.91 10.27 9.58
N PRO A 118 4.68 9.58 8.44
CA PRO A 118 3.35 9.12 8.08
C PRO A 118 2.73 8.24 9.16
N GLN A 119 1.41 8.28 9.30
CA GLN A 119 0.70 7.56 10.36
C GLN A 119 0.97 6.06 10.35
N TYR A 120 1.02 5.44 9.18
CA TYR A 120 1.03 3.98 9.01
C TYR A 120 2.32 3.43 8.41
N SER A 121 3.25 4.28 8.02
CA SER A 121 4.45 3.85 7.31
C SER A 121 5.69 4.64 7.73
N VAL A 122 6.84 4.04 7.41
CA VAL A 122 8.16 4.66 7.45
C VAL A 122 8.42 5.41 6.13
N LEU A 123 8.06 4.77 5.02
CA LEU A 123 8.13 5.30 3.66
C LEU A 123 6.77 5.07 2.98
N ALA A 124 6.33 6.00 2.15
CA ALA A 124 5.19 5.82 1.24
C ALA A 124 5.59 6.30 -0.15
N ILE A 125 5.64 5.39 -1.11
CA ILE A 125 6.12 5.62 -2.47
C ILE A 125 4.97 5.37 -3.43
N ASN A 126 4.62 6.33 -4.27
CA ASN A 126 3.66 6.10 -5.34
C ASN A 126 4.30 5.18 -6.39
N LEU A 127 3.75 3.99 -6.58
CA LEU A 127 4.14 3.08 -7.66
C LEU A 127 3.46 3.50 -8.97
N LEU A 128 2.14 3.69 -8.92
CA LEU A 128 1.33 4.14 -10.04
C LEU A 128 0.39 5.26 -9.57
N VAL A 129 0.43 6.39 -10.27
CA VAL A 129 -0.42 7.56 -10.01
C VAL A 129 -1.60 7.50 -10.98
N GLU A 130 -2.82 7.53 -10.45
CA GLU A 130 -4.08 7.48 -11.20
C GLU A 130 -4.10 6.42 -12.33
N PRO A 131 -3.81 5.12 -12.04
CA PRO A 131 -3.79 4.11 -13.07
C PRO A 131 -5.20 3.82 -13.61
N ASP A 132 -5.27 3.38 -14.87
CA ASP A 132 -6.52 2.92 -15.47
C ASP A 132 -6.87 1.52 -14.96
N PHE A 133 -7.85 1.44 -14.05
CA PHE A 133 -8.32 0.16 -13.50
C PHE A 133 -9.20 -0.64 -14.48
N THR A 134 -9.54 -0.09 -15.64
CA THR A 134 -10.35 -0.78 -16.68
C THR A 134 -9.49 -1.60 -17.64
N ASP A 135 -8.25 -1.17 -17.93
CA ASP A 135 -7.25 -1.93 -18.68
C ASP A 135 -6.37 -2.76 -17.73
N LYS A 136 -6.82 -3.99 -17.46
CA LYS A 136 -6.12 -4.89 -16.53
C LYS A 136 -4.76 -5.35 -17.04
N ASP A 137 -4.59 -5.52 -18.34
CA ASP A 137 -3.33 -6.03 -18.87
C ASP A 137 -2.23 -4.98 -18.70
N THR A 138 -2.54 -3.72 -19.04
CA THR A 138 -1.64 -2.59 -18.82
C THR A 138 -1.37 -2.37 -17.34
N LEU A 139 -2.41 -2.36 -16.49
CA LEU A 139 -2.26 -2.18 -15.04
C LEU A 139 -1.28 -3.20 -14.43
N PHE A 140 -1.41 -4.49 -14.79
CA PHE A 140 -0.59 -5.53 -14.19
C PHE A 140 0.85 -5.47 -14.69
N MET A 141 1.03 -5.17 -15.98
CA MET A 141 2.36 -4.94 -16.56
C MET A 141 3.06 -3.75 -15.88
N ASP A 142 2.35 -2.65 -15.63
CA ASP A 142 2.93 -1.46 -15.00
C ASP A 142 3.24 -1.72 -13.52
N ILE A 143 2.42 -2.50 -12.81
CA ILE A 143 2.74 -2.96 -11.46
C ILE A 143 4.01 -3.79 -11.45
N GLU A 144 4.15 -4.77 -12.36
CA GLU A 144 5.34 -5.63 -12.42
C GLU A 144 6.62 -4.82 -12.65
N LYS A 145 6.58 -3.89 -13.61
CA LYS A 145 7.71 -3.01 -13.96
C LYS A 145 8.11 -2.05 -12.86
N THR A 146 7.21 -1.71 -11.94
CA THR A 146 7.46 -0.71 -10.88
C THR A 146 7.74 -1.35 -9.53
N ILE A 147 6.96 -2.35 -9.11
CA ILE A 147 7.00 -2.84 -7.72
C ILE A 147 8.35 -3.49 -7.36
N PHE A 148 8.88 -4.37 -8.21
CA PHE A 148 10.09 -5.13 -7.88
C PHE A 148 11.34 -4.24 -7.85
N PRO A 149 11.59 -3.38 -8.86
CA PRO A 149 12.72 -2.45 -8.80
C PRO A 149 12.67 -1.52 -7.59
N VAL A 150 11.49 -0.99 -7.25
CA VAL A 150 11.34 -0.09 -6.09
C VAL A 150 11.54 -0.84 -4.76
N MET A 151 11.04 -2.07 -4.63
CA MET A 151 11.31 -2.89 -3.45
C MET A 151 12.80 -3.19 -3.29
N GLU A 152 13.49 -3.50 -4.39
CA GLU A 152 14.92 -3.75 -4.40
C GLU A 152 15.72 -2.50 -4.02
N GLU A 153 15.39 -1.34 -4.59
CA GLU A 153 16.01 -0.05 -4.26
C GLU A 153 15.89 0.26 -2.75
N VAL A 154 14.70 0.07 -2.16
CA VAL A 154 14.50 0.27 -0.72
C VAL A 154 15.29 -0.73 0.12
N ILE A 155 15.39 -2.00 -0.31
CA ILE A 155 16.20 -3.02 0.39
C ILE A 155 17.68 -2.66 0.34
N GLN A 156 18.21 -2.32 -0.83
CA GLN A 156 19.61 -1.90 -1.00
C GLN A 156 19.94 -0.67 -0.16
N TYR A 157 19.01 0.29 -0.06
CA TYR A 157 19.17 1.44 0.83
C TYR A 157 19.21 1.02 2.31
N LEU A 158 18.34 0.09 2.73
CA LEU A 158 18.35 -0.45 4.11
C LEU A 158 19.59 -1.26 4.44
N GLU A 159 20.23 -1.88 3.44
CA GLU A 159 21.50 -2.61 3.60
C GLU A 159 22.68 -1.67 3.77
N SER A 160 22.72 -0.58 3.01
CA SER A 160 23.78 0.43 3.05
C SER A 160 23.67 1.42 4.21
N SER A 161 22.48 1.56 4.81
CA SER A 161 22.22 2.48 5.91
C SER A 161 22.56 1.92 7.31
N LYS A 162 23.36 0.84 7.39
CA LYS A 162 23.82 0.22 8.64
C LYS A 162 25.33 0.22 8.78
#